data_AF-A0A258SLR7-F1
#
_entry.id   AF-A0A258SLR7-F1
#
_cell.length_a   1.000
_cell.length_b   1.000
_cell.length_c   1.000
_cell.angle_alpha   90.00
_cell.angle_beta   90.00
_cell.angle_gamma   90.00
#
_symmetry.space_group_name_H-M   'P 1'
#
loop_
_entity.id
_entity.type
_entity.pdbx_description
1 polymer ?
#
loop_
_entity_poly.entity_id
_entity_poly.type
_entity_poly.pdbx_seq_one_letter_code
_entity_poly.pdbx_strand_id
1 'polypeptide(L)'
;VYGNFSTWIGSADKNQGWNYLVAAKEAYDSVVMSGKLNLEQLKQATRQLAVCEGSDWFWWFGDYNPSGSVSDFEQLFRTQLRELYRMLGVAPPALLDVPLSSGGEWAENAGTMRRNT
;
A
#
# COMPACT_ATOMS: atom_id res chain seq x y z
N VAL A 1 17.76 18.15 3.10
CA VAL A 1 17.26 16.85 2.59
C VAL A 1 18.46 15.92 2.45
N TYR A 2 18.49 14.81 3.20
CA TYR A 2 19.64 13.87 3.18
C TYR A 2 19.62 12.90 1.97
N GLY A 3 18.61 13.00 1.10
CA GLY A 3 18.53 12.17 -0.13
C GLY A 3 18.37 10.68 0.15
N ASN A 4 17.66 10.30 1.22
CA ASN A 4 17.45 8.89 1.61
C ASN A 4 15.97 8.50 1.52
N PHE A 5 15.68 7.21 1.71
CA PHE A 5 14.33 6.64 1.55
C PHE A 5 13.49 6.59 2.82
N SER A 6 13.93 7.17 3.95
CA SER A 6 13.25 6.99 5.25
C SER A 6 11.82 7.55 5.30
N THR A 7 11.47 8.43 4.36
CA THR A 7 10.09 8.86 4.13
C THR A 7 9.17 7.68 3.81
N TRP A 8 9.63 6.67 3.07
CA TRP A 8 8.79 5.58 2.54
C TRP A 8 9.11 4.20 3.11
N ILE A 9 10.20 4.02 3.86
CA ILE A 9 10.59 2.73 4.44
C ILE A 9 11.29 2.90 5.79
N GLY A 10 11.23 1.88 6.64
CA GLY A 10 12.04 1.79 7.86
C GLY A 10 11.27 1.80 9.18
N SER A 11 10.00 2.23 9.19
CA SER A 11 9.11 2.01 10.34
C SER A 11 8.38 0.66 10.22
N ALA A 12 7.89 0.13 11.36
CA ALA A 12 7.15 -1.13 11.38
C ALA A 12 5.95 -1.11 10.41
N ASP A 13 5.12 -0.07 10.49
CA ASP A 13 3.93 0.10 9.66
C ASP A 13 4.26 0.19 8.17
N LYS A 14 5.32 0.94 7.80
CA LYS A 14 5.77 1.06 6.41
C LYS A 14 6.29 -0.27 5.87
N ASN A 15 7.11 -0.96 6.65
CA ASN A 15 7.64 -2.26 6.28
C ASN A 15 6.51 -3.29 6.11
N GLN A 16 5.47 -3.22 6.95
CA GLN A 16 4.30 -4.06 6.81
C GLN A 16 3.48 -3.73 5.55
N GLY A 17 3.31 -2.44 5.24
CA GLY A 17 2.73 -2.02 3.95
C GLY A 17 3.51 -2.59 2.76
N TRP A 18 4.84 -2.64 2.84
CA TRP A 18 5.69 -3.21 1.78
C TRP A 18 5.49 -4.73 1.67
N ASN A 19 5.39 -5.43 2.80
CA ASN A 19 5.07 -6.86 2.81
C ASN A 19 3.74 -7.14 2.10
N TYR A 20 2.72 -6.29 2.32
CA TYR A 20 1.41 -6.45 1.70
C TYR A 20 1.47 -6.23 0.19
N LEU A 21 2.22 -5.20 -0.25
CA LEU A 21 2.41 -4.90 -1.67
C LEU A 21 3.20 -6.00 -2.39
N VAL A 22 4.26 -6.54 -1.76
CA VAL A 22 5.05 -7.64 -2.32
C VAL A 22 4.17 -8.88 -2.52
N ALA A 23 3.39 -9.28 -1.51
CA ALA A 23 2.49 -10.44 -1.63
C ALA A 23 1.46 -10.26 -2.76
N ALA A 24 0.96 -9.04 -2.96
CA ALA A 24 0.04 -8.73 -4.05
C ALA A 24 0.73 -8.77 -5.43
N LYS A 25 1.97 -8.28 -5.52
CA LYS A 25 2.78 -8.33 -6.74
C LYS A 25 3.14 -9.76 -7.12
N GLU A 26 3.48 -10.61 -6.17
CA GLU A 26 3.74 -12.04 -6.40
C GLU A 26 2.49 -12.77 -6.92
N ALA A 27 1.32 -12.49 -6.34
CA ALA A 27 0.05 -13.03 -6.83
C ALA A 27 -0.26 -12.56 -8.26
N TYR A 28 -0.03 -11.27 -8.54
CA TYR A 28 -0.15 -10.70 -9.88
C TYR A 28 0.76 -11.42 -10.87
N ASP A 29 2.06 -11.54 -10.57
CA ASP A 29 3.04 -12.16 -11.46
C ASP A 29 2.71 -13.63 -11.73
N SER A 30 2.30 -14.38 -10.71
CA SER A 30 1.87 -15.76 -10.85
C SER A 30 0.68 -15.90 -11.82
N VAL A 31 -0.33 -15.04 -11.69
CA VAL A 31 -1.51 -15.07 -12.57
C VAL A 31 -1.17 -14.65 -13.99
N VAL A 32 -0.34 -13.62 -14.18
CA VAL A 32 0.12 -13.19 -15.51
C VAL A 32 0.93 -14.29 -16.19
N MET A 33 1.87 -14.91 -15.50
CA MET A 33 2.67 -16.02 -16.03
C MET A 33 1.82 -17.23 -16.41
N SER A 34 0.69 -17.45 -15.73
CA SER A 34 -0.22 -18.55 -16.06
C SER A 34 -1.01 -18.34 -17.36
N GLY A 35 -1.00 -17.12 -17.93
CA GLY A 35 -1.72 -16.80 -19.18
C GLY A 35 -3.24 -16.79 -19.05
N LYS A 36 -3.78 -16.77 -17.82
CA LYS A 36 -5.24 -16.82 -17.56
C LYS A 36 -5.98 -15.52 -17.87
N LEU A 37 -5.29 -14.39 -17.93
CA LEU A 37 -5.88 -13.09 -18.22
C LEU A 37 -5.83 -12.82 -19.72
N ASN A 38 -6.95 -12.37 -20.28
CA ASN A 38 -6.94 -11.79 -21.62
C ASN A 38 -6.27 -10.41 -21.61
N LEU A 39 -6.05 -9.83 -22.80
CA LEU A 39 -5.33 -8.55 -22.94
C LEU A 39 -5.97 -7.38 -22.17
N GLU A 40 -7.30 -7.30 -22.13
CA GLU A 40 -7.99 -6.23 -21.43
C GLU A 40 -7.93 -6.43 -19.91
N GLN A 41 -8.11 -7.66 -19.44
CA GLN A 41 -7.95 -8.01 -18.02
C GLN A 41 -6.52 -7.74 -17.53
N LEU A 42 -5.52 -8.11 -18.32
CA LEU A 42 -4.12 -7.84 -18.01
C LEU A 42 -3.89 -6.33 -17.86
N LYS A 43 -4.35 -5.53 -18.83
CA LYS A 43 -4.22 -4.07 -18.81
C LYS A 43 -4.89 -3.45 -17.57
N GLN A 44 -6.08 -3.92 -17.21
CA GLN A 44 -6.79 -3.45 -16.02
C GLN A 44 -6.06 -3.83 -14.73
N ALA A 45 -5.60 -5.09 -14.61
CA ALA A 45 -4.84 -5.55 -13.46
C ALA A 45 -3.50 -4.80 -13.33
N THR A 46 -2.79 -4.54 -14.44
CA THR A 46 -1.55 -3.74 -14.44
C THR A 46 -1.82 -2.33 -13.92
N ARG A 47 -2.91 -1.69 -14.38
CA ARG A 47 -3.29 -0.36 -13.91
C ARG A 47 -3.63 -0.38 -12.42
N GLN A 48 -4.35 -1.39 -11.95
CA GLN A 48 -4.69 -1.52 -10.54
C GLN A 48 -3.45 -1.76 -9.66
N LEU A 49 -2.50 -2.58 -10.12
CA LEU A 49 -1.22 -2.76 -9.46
C LEU A 49 -0.46 -1.43 -9.35
N ALA A 50 -0.42 -0.62 -10.41
CA ALA A 50 0.21 0.71 -10.37
C ALA A 50 -0.43 1.65 -9.33
N VAL A 51 -1.74 1.53 -9.07
CA VAL A 51 -2.39 2.27 -7.97
C VAL A 51 -1.91 1.77 -6.61
N CYS A 52 -1.75 0.46 -6.45
CA CYS A 52 -1.23 -0.14 -5.21
C CYS A 52 0.23 0.25 -4.94
N GLU A 53 1.02 0.49 -5.99
CA GLU A 53 2.45 0.88 -5.91
C GLU A 53 2.67 2.38 -5.63
N GLY A 54 1.60 3.16 -5.45
CA GLY A 54 1.68 4.58 -5.12
C GLY A 54 2.51 4.85 -3.85
N SER A 55 3.49 5.75 -3.93
CA SER A 55 4.36 6.05 -2.78
C SER A 55 3.65 6.82 -1.66
N ASP A 56 2.52 7.48 -1.97
CA ASP A 56 1.71 8.21 -1.00
C ASP A 56 1.24 7.32 0.16
N TRP A 57 0.94 6.04 -0.09
CA TRP A 57 0.56 5.09 0.97
C TRP A 57 1.62 5.05 2.08
N PHE A 58 2.88 4.95 1.67
CA PHE A 58 4.03 4.83 2.57
C PHE A 58 4.44 6.15 3.21
N TRP A 59 3.98 7.28 2.67
CA TRP A 59 4.04 8.55 3.40
C TRP A 59 3.04 8.51 4.55
N TRP A 60 1.80 8.07 4.34
CA TRP A 60 0.79 8.11 5.41
C TRP A 60 1.08 7.19 6.59
N PHE A 61 1.67 6.02 6.38
CA PHE A 61 1.88 5.03 7.44
C PHE A 61 2.89 5.44 8.52
N GLY A 62 2.62 5.04 9.76
CA GLY A 62 3.41 5.37 10.95
C GLY A 62 2.74 6.39 11.86
N ASP A 63 3.44 6.73 12.94
CA ASP A 63 2.93 7.47 14.11
C ASP A 63 3.00 9.00 14.00
N TYR A 64 3.49 9.55 12.88
CA TYR A 64 3.70 10.99 12.77
C TYR A 64 2.58 11.74 12.04
N ASN A 65 1.69 11.03 11.35
CA ASN A 65 0.53 11.62 10.72
C ASN A 65 -0.70 11.50 11.65
N PRO A 66 -1.71 12.38 11.48
CA PRO A 66 -2.92 12.32 12.29
C PRO A 66 -3.63 10.96 12.15
N SER A 67 -3.99 10.33 13.26
CA SER A 67 -4.64 9.01 13.31
C SER A 67 -5.85 8.86 12.39
N GLY A 68 -6.72 9.87 12.32
CA GLY A 68 -7.87 9.87 11.41
C GLY A 68 -7.47 9.72 9.95
N SER A 69 -6.55 10.56 9.46
CA SER A 69 -6.06 10.48 8.08
C SER A 69 -5.32 9.17 7.81
N VAL A 70 -4.51 8.70 8.76
CA VAL A 70 -3.81 7.41 8.62
C VAL A 70 -4.80 6.27 8.49
N SER A 71 -5.85 6.22 9.32
CA SER A 71 -6.89 5.21 9.24
C SER A 71 -7.59 5.20 7.87
N ASP A 72 -7.93 6.37 7.33
CA ASP A 72 -8.58 6.48 6.02
C ASP A 72 -7.69 5.95 4.89
N PHE A 73 -6.41 6.40 4.84
CA PHE A 73 -5.46 5.98 3.81
C PHE A 73 -5.05 4.50 3.96
N GLU A 74 -4.97 3.99 5.19
CA GLU A 74 -4.71 2.59 5.50
C GLU A 74 -5.84 1.69 4.99
N GLN A 75 -7.08 2.03 5.30
CA GLN A 75 -8.25 1.29 4.83
C GLN A 75 -8.35 1.34 3.30
N LEU A 76 -8.10 2.51 2.71
CA LEU A 76 -8.10 2.68 1.26
C LEU A 76 -7.01 1.83 0.60
N PHE A 77 -5.78 1.82 1.12
CA PHE A 77 -4.69 0.98 0.60
C PHE A 77 -5.06 -0.50 0.61
N ARG A 78 -5.57 -1.03 1.73
CA ARG A 78 -6.04 -2.43 1.81
C ARG A 78 -7.20 -2.71 0.86
N THR A 79 -8.06 -1.72 0.59
CA THR A 79 -9.14 -1.84 -0.39
C THR A 79 -8.61 -1.95 -1.82
N GLN A 80 -7.61 -1.13 -2.18
CA GLN A 80 -6.96 -1.20 -3.49
C GLN A 80 -6.26 -2.56 -3.71
N LEU A 81 -5.61 -3.11 -2.68
CA LEU A 81 -5.03 -4.45 -2.74
C LEU A 81 -6.09 -5.53 -2.93
N ARG A 82 -7.19 -5.49 -2.17
CA ARG A 82 -8.31 -6.44 -2.35
C ARG A 82 -8.90 -6.37 -3.75
N GLU A 83 -9.02 -5.18 -4.32
CA GLU A 83 -9.51 -5.01 -5.68
C GLU A 83 -8.56 -5.64 -6.71
N LEU A 84 -7.24 -5.52 -6.52
CA LEU A 84 -6.27 -6.24 -7.35
C LEU A 84 -6.49 -7.76 -7.27
N TYR A 85 -6.57 -8.33 -6.06
CA TYR A 85 -6.84 -9.76 -5.88
C TYR A 85 -8.15 -10.20 -6.57
N ARG A 86 -9.21 -9.39 -6.45
CA ARG A 86 -10.48 -9.63 -7.13
C ARG A 86 -10.33 -9.66 -8.66
N MET A 87 -9.62 -8.69 -9.24
CA MET A 87 -9.33 -8.65 -10.68
C MET A 87 -8.51 -9.86 -11.15
N LEU A 88 -7.60 -10.35 -10.31
CA LEU A 88 -6.78 -11.53 -10.57
C LEU A 88 -7.55 -12.85 -10.41
N GLY A 89 -8.75 -12.82 -9.81
CA GLY A 89 -9.54 -14.02 -9.50
C GLY A 89 -8.92 -14.89 -8.40
N VAL A 90 -8.13 -14.29 -7.50
CA VAL A 90 -7.46 -14.94 -6.38
C VAL A 90 -8.06 -14.43 -5.08
N ALA A 91 -8.24 -15.30 -4.09
CA ALA A 91 -8.72 -14.88 -2.78
C ALA A 91 -7.67 -13.97 -2.11
N PRO A 92 -8.06 -12.79 -1.58
CA PRO A 92 -7.12 -11.95 -0.84
C PRO A 92 -6.64 -12.68 0.43
N PRO A 93 -5.38 -12.52 0.83
CA PRO A 93 -4.85 -13.13 2.04
C PRO A 93 -5.46 -12.49 3.29
N ALA A 94 -5.68 -13.29 4.34
CA ALA A 94 -6.29 -12.85 5.60
C ALA A 94 -5.53 -11.71 6.30
N LEU A 95 -4.23 -11.54 6.01
CA LEU A 95 -3.43 -10.40 6.47
C LEU A 95 -4.07 -9.05 6.09
N LEU A 96 -4.82 -8.96 4.99
CA LEU A 96 -5.52 -7.72 4.61
C LEU A 96 -6.69 -7.37 5.55
N ASP A 97 -7.12 -8.27 6.43
CA ASP A 97 -8.16 -7.99 7.42
C ASP A 97 -7.59 -7.35 8.70
N VAL A 98 -6.27 -7.34 8.85
CA VAL A 98 -5.57 -6.73 9.97
C VAL A 98 -5.12 -5.31 9.59
N PRO A 99 -5.51 -4.27 10.36
CA PRO A 99 -4.99 -2.92 10.17
C PRO A 99 -3.46 -2.88 10.31
N LEU A 100 -2.78 -2.19 9.41
CA LEU A 100 -1.31 -2.11 9.39
C LEU A 100 -0.75 -0.85 10.08
N SER A 101 -1.56 0.21 10.23
CA SER A 101 -1.14 1.51 10.74
C SER A 101 -2.32 2.22 11.40
N SER A 102 -2.11 2.82 12.58
CA SER A 102 -3.17 3.55 13.32
C SER A 102 -2.89 5.05 13.47
N GLY A 103 -1.70 5.50 13.06
CA GLY A 103 -1.28 6.89 13.19
C GLY A 103 -0.88 7.27 14.62
N GLY A 104 -0.51 8.54 14.82
CA GLY A 104 -0.19 9.05 16.14
C GLY A 104 -1.23 10.01 16.68
N GLU A 105 -1.22 10.19 18.00
CA GLU A 105 -2.06 11.17 18.71
C GLU A 105 -1.57 12.60 18.50
N TRP A 106 -0.27 12.80 18.19
CA TRP A 106 0.35 14.11 18.02
C TRP A 106 0.97 14.26 16.63
N ALA A 107 0.32 15.03 15.75
CA ALA A 107 0.81 15.30 14.41
C ALA A 107 1.31 16.75 14.32
N GLU A 108 2.61 16.97 14.51
CA GLU A 108 3.24 18.24 14.13
C GLU A 108 3.35 18.30 12.60
N ASN A 109 2.63 19.23 11.96
CA ASN A 109 2.56 19.45 10.51
C ASN A 109 1.71 18.44 9.72
N ALA A 110 0.46 18.24 10.16
CA ALA A 110 -0.54 17.39 9.51
C ALA A 110 -0.57 17.55 7.96
N GLY A 111 -0.37 16.44 7.24
CA GLY A 111 -0.58 16.35 5.80
C GLY A 111 0.51 16.98 4.92
N THR A 112 1.61 17.49 5.49
CA THR A 112 2.75 17.98 4.69
C THR A 112 3.95 17.06 4.86
N MET A 113 4.70 16.85 3.76
CA MET A 113 5.87 15.97 3.79
C MET A 113 6.87 16.55 4.78
N ARG A 114 7.39 15.71 5.68
CA ARG A 114 8.34 16.16 6.71
C ARG A 114 9.50 16.92 6.06
N ARG A 115 9.74 18.14 6.56
CA ARG A 115 11.01 18.84 6.37
C ARG A 115 11.94 18.31 7.46
N ASN A 116 12.96 17.54 7.09
CA ASN A 116 13.98 17.14 8.06
C ASN A 116 14.68 18.39 8.62
N THR A 117 14.74 18.50 9.95
CA THR A 117 15.65 19.40 10.69
C THR A 117 17.09 18.91 10.61
#